data_AF-Q023H4-F1
#
_entry.id   AF-Q023H4-F1
#
_cell.length_a   1.000
_cell.length_b   1.000
_cell.length_c   1.000
_cell.angle_alpha   90.00
_cell.angle_beta   90.00
_cell.angle_gamma   90.00
#
_symmetry.space_group_name_H-M   'P 1'
#
loop_
_entity.id
_entity.type
_entity.pdbx_description
1 polymer ?
#
loop_
_entity_poly.entity_id
_entity_poly.type
_entity_poly.pdbx_seq_one_letter_code
_entity_poly.pdbx_strand_id
1 'polypeptide(L)'
;MKLLAFLLIAVFACAPLTAADTLSPRFRTVYVLEMADGLDQYLSSRLTANRVFWVVLEPTSADAVLTQSLDENFWNWLAHNYPPPAGAPASTRSPATATGRNTPRQPGMVFLVDPRSRVVLWSFWISPKKATPDELNHNAEIIAAQLKTVVAK
;
A
#
# COMPACT_ATOMS: atom_id res chain seq x y z
N MET A 1 45.44 -38.51 9.04
CA MET A 1 43.97 -38.44 8.86
C MET A 1 43.35 -37.21 9.54
N LYS A 2 43.89 -35.99 9.31
CA LYS A 2 43.38 -34.74 9.93
C LYS A 2 43.09 -33.62 8.92
N LEU A 3 43.25 -33.88 7.61
CA LEU A 3 43.02 -32.89 6.55
C LEU A 3 41.66 -33.03 5.83
N LEU A 4 40.89 -34.08 6.12
CA LEU A 4 39.58 -34.27 5.47
C LEU A 4 38.41 -33.64 6.25
N ALA A 5 38.62 -33.24 7.51
CA ALA A 5 37.56 -32.72 8.38
C ALA A 5 37.31 -31.21 8.23
N PHE A 6 38.20 -30.48 7.55
CA PHE A 6 38.10 -29.02 7.42
C PHE A 6 37.26 -28.54 6.24
N LEU A 7 36.88 -29.43 5.32
CA LEU A 7 36.13 -29.06 4.11
C LEU A 7 34.60 -29.16 4.30
N LEU A 8 34.13 -29.69 5.43
CA LEU A 8 32.69 -29.85 5.73
C LEU A 8 32.07 -28.68 6.52
N ILE A 9 32.87 -27.69 6.95
CA ILE A 9 32.39 -26.56 7.78
C ILE A 9 32.16 -25.28 6.95
N ALA A 10 32.68 -25.20 5.71
CA ALA A 10 32.63 -23.98 4.90
C ALA A 10 31.34 -23.81 4.06
N VAL A 11 30.40 -24.75 4.10
CA VAL A 11 29.19 -24.71 3.25
C VAL A 11 27.97 -24.10 3.97
N PHE A 12 28.06 -23.78 5.26
CA PHE A 12 26.90 -23.40 6.08
C PHE A 12 26.76 -21.89 6.41
N ALA A 13 27.45 -21.00 5.71
CA ALA A 13 27.45 -19.57 6.04
C ALA A 13 27.16 -18.66 4.84
N CYS A 14 26.18 -19.00 4.02
CA CYS A 14 25.54 -18.03 3.15
C CYS A 14 24.06 -18.35 3.07
N ALA A 15 23.34 -18.16 4.19
CA ALA A 15 21.92 -17.91 4.09
C ALA A 15 21.78 -16.56 3.38
N PRO A 16 21.13 -16.48 2.20
CA PRO A 16 20.76 -15.18 1.70
C PRO A 16 19.84 -14.58 2.75
N LEU A 17 20.28 -13.49 3.40
CA LEU A 17 19.41 -12.63 4.17
C LEU A 17 18.48 -11.94 3.16
N THR A 18 17.52 -12.68 2.61
CA THR A 18 16.34 -12.09 2.01
C THR A 18 15.52 -11.58 3.18
N ALA A 19 15.85 -10.39 3.67
CA ALA A 19 14.87 -9.56 4.35
C ALA A 19 13.78 -9.26 3.32
N ALA A 20 12.88 -10.21 3.12
CA ALA A 20 11.61 -9.94 2.49
C ALA A 20 10.92 -8.99 3.46
N ASP A 21 10.81 -7.73 3.07
CA ASP A 21 10.11 -6.70 3.83
C ASP A 21 8.62 -7.05 3.76
N THR A 22 8.18 -7.92 4.67
CA THR A 22 6.80 -8.40 4.73
C THR A 22 5.97 -7.41 5.53
N LEU A 23 4.75 -7.16 5.07
CA LEU A 23 3.86 -6.27 5.80
C LEU A 23 3.52 -6.92 7.14
N SER A 24 3.69 -6.16 8.22
CA SER A 24 3.40 -6.65 9.57
C SER A 24 1.99 -7.26 9.65
N PRO A 25 1.78 -8.37 10.39
CA PRO A 25 0.47 -9.03 10.54
C PRO A 25 -0.65 -8.16 11.13
N ARG A 26 -0.30 -6.95 11.59
CA ARG A 26 -1.23 -5.92 12.07
C ARG A 26 -2.07 -5.31 10.95
N PHE A 27 -1.59 -5.28 9.72
CA PHE A 27 -2.31 -4.67 8.60
C PHE A 27 -3.27 -5.70 8.01
N ARG A 28 -4.50 -5.78 8.56
CA ARG A 28 -5.55 -6.71 8.06
C ARG A 28 -6.72 -5.98 7.46
N THR A 29 -7.04 -4.81 7.99
CA THR A 29 -8.13 -3.98 7.51
C THR A 29 -7.60 -2.84 6.65
N VAL A 30 -8.31 -2.54 5.56
CA VAL A 30 -7.93 -1.49 4.62
C VAL A 30 -9.13 -0.63 4.26
N TYR A 31 -8.94 0.68 4.24
CA TYR A 31 -9.89 1.61 3.64
C TYR A 31 -9.40 1.96 2.23
N VAL A 32 -10.27 1.86 1.23
CA VAL A 32 -9.92 2.14 -0.16
C VAL A 32 -10.46 3.52 -0.53
N LEU A 33 -9.59 4.47 -0.84
CA LEU A 33 -10.01 5.77 -1.37
C LEU A 33 -10.55 5.60 -2.78
N GLU A 34 -11.46 6.49 -3.17
CA GLU A 34 -11.94 6.59 -4.54
C GLU A 34 -10.78 6.70 -5.53
N MET A 35 -10.73 5.80 -6.52
CA MET A 35 -9.69 5.75 -7.54
C MET A 35 -10.26 6.15 -8.91
N ALA A 36 -9.41 6.20 -9.93
CA ALA A 36 -9.77 6.69 -11.24
C ALA A 36 -10.59 5.59 -11.91
N ASP A 37 -11.58 6.00 -12.71
CA ASP A 37 -12.40 5.10 -13.50
C ASP A 37 -13.13 4.01 -12.68
N GLY A 38 -13.27 4.20 -11.36
CA GLY A 38 -13.90 3.24 -10.45
C GLY A 38 -13.02 2.03 -10.08
N LEU A 39 -11.69 2.12 -10.28
CA LEU A 39 -10.75 1.05 -9.93
C LEU A 39 -10.88 0.60 -8.46
N ASP A 40 -11.24 1.49 -7.56
CA ASP A 40 -11.46 1.24 -6.13
C ASP A 40 -12.53 0.18 -5.87
N GLN A 41 -13.59 0.14 -6.68
CA GLN A 41 -14.66 -0.85 -6.55
C GLN A 41 -14.20 -2.24 -6.98
N TYR A 42 -13.53 -2.33 -8.14
CA TYR A 42 -12.95 -3.58 -8.63
C TYR A 42 -11.88 -4.09 -7.67
N LEU A 43 -11.00 -3.21 -7.19
CA LEU A 43 -9.97 -3.55 -6.22
C LEU A 43 -10.59 -4.05 -4.93
N SER A 44 -11.58 -3.35 -4.37
CA SER A 44 -12.30 -3.79 -3.16
C SER A 44 -12.93 -5.17 -3.31
N SER A 45 -13.56 -5.44 -4.46
CA SER A 45 -14.10 -6.76 -4.80
C SER A 45 -13.01 -7.83 -4.83
N ARG A 46 -11.87 -7.57 -5.48
CA ARG A 46 -10.76 -8.53 -5.59
C ARG A 46 -10.03 -8.75 -4.27
N LEU A 47 -9.87 -7.73 -3.44
CA LEU A 47 -9.27 -7.86 -2.10
C LEU A 47 -10.12 -8.73 -1.18
N THR A 48 -11.44 -8.52 -1.17
CA THR A 48 -12.37 -9.28 -0.32
C THR A 48 -12.58 -10.70 -0.84
N ALA A 49 -12.80 -10.87 -2.15
CA ALA A 49 -12.98 -12.19 -2.77
C ALA A 49 -11.76 -13.10 -2.57
N ASN A 50 -10.55 -12.56 -2.64
CA ASN A 50 -9.30 -13.31 -2.48
C ASN A 50 -8.78 -13.36 -1.05
N ARG A 51 -9.51 -12.77 -0.08
CA ARG A 51 -9.15 -12.66 1.34
C ARG A 51 -7.76 -12.04 1.57
N VAL A 52 -7.41 -11.03 0.79
CA VAL A 52 -6.13 -10.30 0.93
C VAL A 52 -6.20 -9.32 2.09
N PHE A 53 -7.25 -8.50 2.12
CA PHE A 53 -7.58 -7.58 3.22
C PHE A 53 -9.08 -7.61 3.50
N TRP A 54 -9.47 -7.20 4.70
CA TRP A 54 -10.85 -6.81 4.99
C TRP A 54 -11.03 -5.34 4.60
N VAL A 55 -11.94 -5.07 3.66
CA VAL A 55 -12.24 -3.70 3.25
C VAL A 55 -13.24 -3.12 4.23
N VAL A 56 -12.84 -2.06 4.92
CA VAL A 56 -13.68 -1.34 5.88
C VAL A 56 -14.25 -0.08 5.26
N LEU A 57 -15.46 0.29 5.69
CA LEU A 57 -16.15 1.49 5.18
C LEU A 57 -15.81 2.75 5.98
N GLU A 58 -15.30 2.59 7.20
CA GLU A 58 -14.92 3.70 8.06
C GLU A 58 -13.40 3.84 8.10
N PRO A 59 -12.82 5.00 7.71
CA PRO A 59 -11.36 5.13 7.62
C PRO A 59 -10.68 4.96 8.97
N THR A 60 -11.25 5.51 10.04
CA THR A 60 -10.67 5.43 11.40
C THR A 60 -10.54 4.00 11.93
N SER A 61 -11.33 3.06 11.39
CA SER A 61 -11.28 1.63 11.71
C SER A 61 -10.23 0.85 10.92
N ALA A 62 -9.63 1.45 9.88
CA ALA A 62 -8.64 0.79 9.04
C ALA A 62 -7.24 0.83 9.63
N ASP A 63 -6.48 -0.25 9.42
CA ASP A 63 -5.05 -0.31 9.73
C ASP A 63 -4.21 0.39 8.66
N ALA A 64 -4.65 0.30 7.40
CA ALA A 64 -3.99 0.89 6.25
C ALA A 64 -5.00 1.53 5.28
N VAL A 65 -4.50 2.37 4.40
CA VAL A 65 -5.28 3.08 3.39
C VAL A 65 -4.70 2.81 2.01
N LEU A 66 -5.55 2.43 1.05
CA LEU A 66 -5.19 2.32 -0.35
C LEU A 66 -5.59 3.59 -1.10
N THR A 67 -4.65 4.18 -1.82
CA THR A 67 -4.86 5.38 -2.64
C THR A 67 -4.07 5.29 -3.94
N GLN A 68 -4.48 6.02 -4.97
CA GLN A 68 -3.75 6.14 -6.23
C GLN A 68 -2.92 7.41 -6.36
N SER A 69 -3.09 8.36 -5.42
CA SER A 69 -2.33 9.61 -5.41
C SER A 69 -1.93 10.02 -3.99
N LEU A 70 -0.78 10.66 -3.92
CA LEU A 70 -0.24 11.30 -2.72
C LEU A 70 -0.23 12.82 -2.93
N ASP A 71 -1.37 13.34 -3.39
CA ASP A 71 -1.59 14.74 -3.73
C ASP A 71 -2.17 15.53 -2.54
N GLU A 72 -2.42 16.82 -2.77
CA GLU A 72 -2.99 17.71 -1.75
C GLU A 72 -4.36 17.23 -1.24
N ASN A 73 -5.20 16.66 -2.10
CA ASN A 73 -6.50 16.12 -1.69
C ASN A 73 -6.32 14.95 -0.72
N PHE A 74 -5.38 14.05 -1.00
CA PHE A 74 -5.02 12.98 -0.10
C PHE A 74 -4.47 13.51 1.23
N TRP A 75 -3.58 14.51 1.22
CA TRP A 75 -3.00 15.06 2.45
C TRP A 75 -4.04 15.77 3.32
N ASN A 76 -4.96 16.51 2.72
CA ASN A 76 -6.07 17.15 3.41
C ASN A 76 -7.02 16.12 4.01
N TRP A 77 -7.38 15.09 3.24
CA TRP A 77 -8.17 13.96 3.72
C TRP A 77 -7.47 13.24 4.88
N LEU A 78 -6.17 13.01 4.78
CA LEU A 78 -5.39 12.32 5.81
C LEU A 78 -5.34 13.14 7.11
N ALA A 79 -5.12 14.45 7.01
CA ALA A 79 -5.11 15.34 8.17
C ALA A 79 -6.49 15.42 8.85
N HIS A 80 -7.57 15.38 8.07
CA HIS A 80 -8.94 15.41 8.57
C HIS A 80 -9.33 14.11 9.31
N ASN A 81 -9.00 12.95 8.74
CA ASN A 81 -9.42 11.65 9.28
C ASN A 81 -8.45 11.08 10.32
N TYR A 82 -7.17 11.48 10.27
CA TYR A 82 -6.12 11.03 11.19
C TYR A 82 -5.33 12.25 11.70
N PRO A 83 -5.96 13.06 12.57
CA PRO A 83 -5.29 14.20 13.17
C PRO A 83 -4.07 13.71 13.97
N PRO A 84 -2.93 14.43 13.92
CA PRO A 84 -1.81 14.13 14.80
C PRO A 84 -2.27 14.13 16.26
N PRO A 85 -1.73 13.23 17.11
CA PRO A 85 -2.01 13.29 18.54
C PRO A 85 -1.65 14.69 19.07
N ALA A 86 -2.47 15.20 19.98
CA ALA A 86 -2.30 16.53 20.57
C ALA A 86 -0.87 16.67 21.15
N GLY A 87 -0.08 17.60 20.61
CA GLY A 87 1.31 17.82 20.98
C GLY A 87 2.38 17.29 20.02
N ALA A 88 1.99 16.57 18.95
CA ALA A 88 2.92 16.24 17.89
C ALA A 88 3.37 17.51 17.12
N PRO A 89 4.66 17.64 16.75
CA PRO A 89 5.11 18.76 15.94
C PRO A 89 4.30 18.78 14.63
N ALA A 90 3.66 19.91 14.33
CA ALA A 90 2.91 20.08 13.10
C ALA A 90 3.79 19.71 11.92
N SER A 91 3.35 18.74 11.10
CA SER A 91 4.01 18.48 9.83
C SER A 91 4.03 19.79 9.04
N THR A 92 5.22 20.27 8.67
CA THR A 92 5.47 21.59 8.05
C THR A 92 4.77 21.80 6.70
N ARG A 93 3.99 20.83 6.22
CA ARG A 93 3.09 20.99 5.08
C ARG A 93 1.77 21.57 5.59
N SER A 94 1.80 22.87 5.89
CA SER A 94 0.61 23.64 6.24
C SER A 94 -0.37 23.65 5.04
N PRO A 95 -1.65 23.28 5.21
CA PRO A 95 -2.65 23.27 4.14
C PRO A 95 -3.17 24.68 3.79
N ALA A 96 -2.60 25.74 4.37
CA ALA A 96 -3.19 27.09 4.31
C ALA A 96 -2.76 27.92 3.08
N THR A 97 -1.93 27.41 2.17
CA THR A 97 -1.55 28.18 0.96
C THR A 97 -1.16 27.27 -0.20
N ALA A 98 -2.13 26.56 -0.77
CA ALA A 98 -1.97 26.02 -2.11
C ALA A 98 -3.27 26.24 -2.88
N THR A 99 -3.18 27.13 -3.86
CA THR A 99 -4.23 27.34 -4.86
C THR A 99 -4.48 25.99 -5.52
N GLY A 100 -5.64 25.39 -5.21
CA GLY A 100 -6.01 24.02 -5.57
C GLY A 100 -5.72 23.72 -7.04
N ARG A 101 -4.58 23.07 -7.28
CA ARG A 101 -4.24 22.53 -8.58
C ARG A 101 -4.60 21.06 -8.50
N ASN A 102 -5.74 20.70 -9.09
CA ASN A 102 -6.10 19.29 -9.29
C ASN A 102 -5.03 18.66 -10.18
N THR A 103 -3.98 18.14 -9.56
CA THR A 103 -2.99 17.34 -10.27
C THR A 103 -3.72 16.10 -10.77
N PRO A 104 -3.75 15.84 -12.09
CA PRO A 104 -4.40 14.65 -12.60
C PRO A 104 -3.77 13.45 -11.90
N ARG A 105 -4.61 12.62 -11.30
CA ARG A 105 -4.17 11.42 -10.58
C ARG A 105 -3.35 10.59 -11.56
N GLN A 106 -2.10 10.31 -11.22
CA GLN A 106 -1.21 9.61 -12.14
C GLN A 106 -1.78 8.22 -12.42
N PRO A 107 -2.07 7.88 -13.68
CA PRO A 107 -2.70 6.61 -14.00
C PRO A 107 -1.84 5.44 -13.53
N GLY A 108 -2.47 4.50 -12.83
CA GLY A 108 -1.87 3.19 -12.54
C GLY A 108 -0.90 3.10 -11.37
N MET A 109 -0.69 4.17 -10.60
CA MET A 109 -0.04 4.05 -9.29
C MET A 109 -1.05 3.62 -8.23
N VAL A 110 -0.66 2.69 -7.36
CA VAL A 110 -1.39 2.35 -6.13
C VAL A 110 -0.42 2.35 -4.97
N PHE A 111 -0.81 2.98 -3.87
CA PHE A 111 -0.06 3.08 -2.63
C PHE A 111 -0.87 2.49 -1.49
N LEU A 112 -0.21 1.67 -0.66
CA LEU A 112 -0.69 1.27 0.65
C LEU A 112 0.01 2.14 1.69
N VAL A 113 -0.76 2.83 2.51
CA VAL A 113 -0.27 3.83 3.47
C VAL A 113 -0.69 3.43 4.88
N ASP A 114 0.22 3.53 5.85
CA ASP A 114 -0.15 3.59 7.26
C ASP A 114 -0.55 5.04 7.58
N PRO A 115 -1.86 5.31 7.77
CA PRO A 115 -2.33 6.68 7.93
C PRO A 115 -1.90 7.31 9.26
N ARG A 116 -1.59 6.49 10.28
CA ARG A 116 -1.23 6.95 11.62
C ARG A 116 0.24 7.37 11.68
N SER A 117 1.12 6.57 11.07
CA SER A 117 2.55 6.92 10.96
C SER A 117 2.88 7.79 9.75
N ARG A 118 1.92 7.96 8.82
CA ARG A 118 2.07 8.72 7.56
C ARG A 118 3.20 8.16 6.68
N VAL A 119 3.34 6.84 6.68
CA VAL A 119 4.36 6.10 5.92
C VAL A 119 3.70 5.32 4.78
N VAL A 120 4.33 5.34 3.61
CA VAL A 120 3.96 4.43 2.51
C VAL A 120 4.56 3.07 2.80
N LEU A 121 3.70 2.07 3.00
CA LEU A 121 4.08 0.70 3.32
C LEU A 121 4.44 -0.10 2.07
N TRP A 122 3.77 0.20 0.96
CA TRP A 122 3.94 -0.50 -0.30
C TRP A 122 3.41 0.35 -1.45
N SER A 123 3.97 0.18 -2.64
CA SER A 123 3.44 0.75 -3.87
C SER A 123 3.60 -0.20 -5.05
N PHE A 124 2.75 -0.02 -6.04
CA PHE A 124 2.83 -0.75 -7.29
C PHE A 124 2.34 0.12 -8.44
N TRP A 125 3.05 0.02 -9.55
CA TRP A 125 2.69 0.68 -10.78
C TRP A 125 2.21 -0.36 -11.80
N ILE A 126 1.08 -0.06 -12.42
CA ILE A 126 0.58 -0.74 -13.60
C ILE A 126 0.42 0.28 -14.73
N SER A 127 0.64 -0.12 -15.98
CA SER A 127 0.37 0.74 -17.13
C SER A 127 -1.08 0.57 -17.55
N PRO A 128 -2.00 1.50 -17.25
CA PRO A 128 -3.39 1.35 -17.64
C PRO A 128 -3.51 1.57 -19.16
N LYS A 129 -4.00 0.57 -19.87
CA LYS A 129 -4.20 0.68 -21.33
C LYS A 129 -5.48 1.42 -21.65
N LYS A 130 -6.59 1.01 -21.02
CA LYS A 130 -7.95 1.51 -21.26
C LYS A 130 -8.76 1.49 -19.97
N ALA A 131 -9.71 2.41 -19.84
CA ALA A 131 -10.67 2.45 -18.74
C ALA A 131 -11.93 1.62 -19.06
N THR A 132 -11.75 0.37 -19.52
CA THR A 132 -12.88 -0.55 -19.76
C THR A 132 -13.11 -1.43 -18.52
N PRO A 133 -14.35 -1.88 -18.26
CA PRO A 133 -14.65 -2.77 -17.14
C PRO A 133 -13.71 -3.99 -17.03
N ASP A 134 -13.44 -4.66 -18.16
CA ASP A 134 -12.56 -5.84 -18.19
C ASP A 134 -11.11 -5.51 -17.84
N GLU A 135 -10.58 -4.40 -18.35
CA GLU A 135 -9.20 -3.98 -18.08
C GLU A 135 -9.04 -3.51 -16.63
N LEU A 136 -10.04 -2.80 -16.08
CA LEU A 136 -10.06 -2.39 -14.67
C LEU A 136 -10.11 -3.61 -13.75
N ASN A 137 -10.96 -4.59 -14.08
CA ASN A 137 -11.03 -5.83 -13.33
C ASN A 137 -9.70 -6.61 -13.38
N HIS A 138 -9.08 -6.69 -14.56
CA HIS A 138 -7.79 -7.34 -14.72
C HIS A 138 -6.67 -6.63 -13.94
N ASN A 139 -6.63 -5.30 -13.99
CA ASN A 139 -5.66 -4.50 -13.24
C ASN A 139 -5.86 -4.70 -11.73
N ALA A 140 -7.11 -4.72 -11.25
CA ALA A 140 -7.43 -5.00 -9.85
C ALA A 140 -6.99 -6.42 -9.43
N GLU A 141 -7.13 -7.42 -10.29
CA GLU A 141 -6.62 -8.78 -10.04
C GLU A 141 -5.09 -8.79 -9.89
N ILE A 142 -4.36 -8.09 -10.76
CA ILE A 142 -2.89 -7.98 -10.68
C ILE A 142 -2.48 -7.30 -9.37
N ILE A 143 -3.10 -6.16 -9.03
CA ILE A 143 -2.78 -5.41 -7.81
C ILE A 143 -3.07 -6.27 -6.57
N ALA A 144 -4.23 -6.93 -6.51
CA ALA A 144 -4.59 -7.81 -5.39
C ALA A 144 -3.64 -9.01 -5.27
N ALA A 145 -3.19 -9.59 -6.38
CA ALA A 145 -2.21 -10.66 -6.38
C ALA A 145 -0.86 -10.18 -5.81
N GLN A 146 -0.38 -9.01 -6.21
CA GLN A 146 0.85 -8.44 -5.66
C GLN A 146 0.73 -8.15 -4.16
N LEU A 147 -0.38 -7.54 -3.73
CA LEU A 147 -0.67 -7.32 -2.31
C LEU A 147 -0.68 -8.62 -1.51
N LYS A 148 -1.25 -9.69 -2.07
CA LYS A 148 -1.24 -11.01 -1.44
C LYS A 148 0.19 -11.52 -1.20
N THR A 149 1.13 -11.25 -2.11
CA THR A 149 2.53 -11.70 -1.93
C THR A 149 3.26 -10.98 -0.79
N VAL A 150 2.92 -9.73 -0.51
CA VAL A 150 3.55 -8.94 0.55
C VAL A 150 2.90 -9.13 1.92
N VAL A 151 1.65 -9.59 1.98
CA VAL A 151 0.92 -9.91 3.22
C VAL A 151 1.07 -11.38 3.65
N ALA A 152 1.25 -12.31 2.70
CA ALA A 152 1.24 -13.75 2.98
C ALA A 152 2.61 -14.36 3.35
N LYS A 153 3.68 -13.58 3.33
CA LYS A 153 5.03 -14.02 3.74
C LYS A 153 5.29 -13.63 5.18
#